data_AF-A0A959C405-F1
#
_entry.id   AF-A0A959C405-F1
#
_cell.length_a   1.000
_cell.length_b   1.000
_cell.length_c   1.000
_cell.angle_alpha   90.00
_cell.angle_beta   90.00
_cell.angle_gamma   90.00
#
_symmetry.space_group_name_H-M   'P 1'
#
loop_
_entity.id
_entity.type
_entity.pdbx_description
1 polymer ?
#
loop_
_entity_poly.entity_id
_entity_poly.type
_entity_poly.pdbx_seq_one_letter_code
_entity_poly.pdbx_strand_id
1 'polypeptide(L)'
;MKQIRLWMLVGGLLLANHAAFAQMRGFEVGGWVGASNYFGDLNTNWRLSRVHLSGGIGTRYNFNDRLSFKLGANVGQISAYDSDSKNVYEQRRNLSFKSILIDGTGQLEFNFLPYVHG
;
A
#
# COMPACT_ATOMS: atom_id res chain seq x y z
N MET A 1 -4.29 27.27 36.19
CA MET A 1 -2.87 26.84 36.36
C MET A 1 -2.59 25.41 35.89
N LYS A 2 -3.47 24.41 36.10
CA LYS A 2 -3.23 23.00 35.68
C LYS A 2 -3.09 22.81 34.16
N GLN A 3 -3.93 23.49 33.36
CA GLN A 3 -3.90 23.40 31.90
C GLN A 3 -2.59 23.95 31.30
N ILE A 4 -2.09 25.06 31.85
CA ILE A 4 -0.83 25.69 31.40
C ILE A 4 0.39 24.79 31.66
N ARG A 5 0.40 24.05 32.78
CA ARG A 5 1.44 23.04 33.08
C ARG A 5 1.36 21.84 32.14
N LEU A 6 0.15 21.41 31.78
CA LEU A 6 -0.07 20.34 30.81
C LEU A 6 0.46 20.73 29.42
N TRP A 7 0.13 21.94 28.94
CA TRP A 7 0.65 22.45 27.66
C TRP A 7 2.16 22.66 27.67
N MET A 8 2.75 23.08 28.79
CA MET A 8 4.21 23.16 28.93
C MET A 8 4.89 21.77 28.92
N LEU A 9 4.26 20.75 29.52
CA LEU A 9 4.77 19.37 29.48
C LEU A 9 4.68 18.79 28.06
N VAL A 10 3.57 19.02 27.36
CA VAL A 10 3.39 18.59 25.96
C VAL A 10 4.38 19.32 25.05
N GLY A 11 4.55 20.63 25.21
CA GLY A 11 5.54 21.41 24.46
C GLY A 11 6.99 21.00 24.76
N GLY A 12 7.31 20.68 26.01
CA GLY A 12 8.62 20.18 26.42
C GLY A 12 8.94 18.80 25.85
N LEU A 13 7.95 17.91 25.76
CA LEU A 13 8.12 16.60 25.12
C LEU A 13 8.37 16.72 23.60
N LEU A 14 7.76 17.70 22.94
CA LEU A 14 7.97 17.98 21.51
C LEU A 14 9.38 18.56 21.22
N LEU A 15 10.03 19.18 22.21
CA LEU A 15 11.35 19.79 22.08
C LEU A 15 12.52 18.85 22.47
N ALA A 16 12.24 17.71 23.11
CA ALA A 16 13.25 16.70 23.44
C ALA A 16 13.59 15.81 22.23
N ASN A 17 14.12 16.40 21.16
CA ASN A 17 14.66 15.64 20.04
C ASN A 17 16.05 15.11 20.40
N HIS A 18 16.14 13.80 20.63
CA HIS A 18 17.40 13.10 20.86
C HIS A 18 18.32 13.22 19.62
N ALA A 19 19.47 13.86 19.81
CA ALA A 19 20.61 13.79 18.90
C ALA A 19 21.28 12.40 19.01
N ALA A 20 20.64 11.37 18.46
CA ALA A 20 21.25 10.07 18.24
C ALA A 20 21.72 9.98 16.78
N PHE A 21 22.89 10.55 16.50
CA PHE A 21 23.57 10.44 15.20
C PHE A 21 24.23 9.07 15.05
N ALA A 22 23.42 8.05 14.78
CA ALA A 22 23.89 6.73 14.30
C ALA A 22 22.83 5.97 13.48
N GLN A 23 21.66 6.58 13.25
CA GLN A 23 20.57 5.93 12.54
C GLN A 23 20.75 6.14 11.03
N MET A 24 20.81 5.04 10.26
CA MET A 24 20.75 5.12 8.80
C MET A 24 19.39 5.72 8.43
N ARG A 25 19.37 7.01 8.12
CA ARG A 25 18.20 7.75 7.63
C ARG A 25 18.33 7.94 6.14
N GLY A 26 17.27 7.66 5.41
CA GLY A 26 17.32 7.67 3.95
C GLY A 26 15.95 7.87 3.35
N PHE A 27 15.93 8.46 2.17
CA PHE A 27 14.73 8.60 1.36
C PHE A 27 14.93 7.83 0.06
N GLU A 28 14.05 6.87 -0.19
CA GLU A 28 14.04 6.02 -1.37
C GLU A 28 12.83 6.36 -2.23
N VAL A 29 13.00 6.33 -3.54
CA VAL A 29 11.91 6.44 -4.52
C VAL A 29 12.02 5.26 -5.46
N GLY A 30 10.88 4.65 -5.78
CA GLY A 30 10.85 3.52 -6.69
C GLY A 30 9.52 3.39 -7.41
N GLY A 31 9.52 2.54 -8.42
CA GLY A 31 8.33 2.13 -9.14
C GLY A 31 8.27 0.62 -9.25
N TRP A 32 7.09 0.11 -9.58
CA TRP A 32 6.87 -1.29 -9.86
C TRP A 32 5.90 -1.45 -11.03
N VAL A 33 6.03 -2.58 -11.72
CA VAL A 33 5.11 -3.02 -12.77
C VAL A 33 4.72 -4.45 -12.48
N GLY A 34 3.48 -4.81 -12.77
CA GLY A 34 2.94 -6.12 -12.48
C GLY A 34 1.61 -6.35 -13.18
N ALA A 35 0.78 -7.19 -12.59
CA ALA A 35 -0.51 -7.52 -13.17
C ALA A 35 -1.64 -7.43 -12.13
N SER A 36 -2.85 -7.19 -12.61
CA SER A 36 -4.08 -7.16 -11.81
C SER A 36 -5.11 -8.13 -12.38
N ASN A 37 -5.77 -8.86 -11.48
CA ASN A 37 -6.85 -9.79 -11.82
C ASN A 37 -7.96 -9.65 -10.78
N TYR A 38 -9.22 -9.65 -11.23
CA TYR A 38 -10.36 -9.56 -10.32
C TYR A 38 -10.65 -10.91 -9.67
N PHE A 39 -10.84 -10.91 -8.35
CA PHE A 39 -11.37 -12.04 -7.60
C PHE A 39 -12.53 -11.57 -6.73
N GLY A 40 -13.71 -12.19 -6.90
CA GLY A 40 -14.94 -11.71 -6.26
C GLY A 40 -16.20 -12.34 -6.84
N ASP A 41 -17.31 -11.60 -6.86
CA ASP A 41 -18.65 -12.09 -7.16
C ASP A 41 -18.87 -12.57 -8.62
N LEU A 42 -18.18 -11.97 -9.58
CA LEU A 42 -18.12 -12.42 -10.98
C LEU A 42 -16.96 -13.40 -11.24
N ASN A 43 -16.01 -13.53 -10.30
CA ASN A 43 -14.90 -14.48 -10.41
C ASN A 43 -14.68 -15.24 -9.10
N THR A 44 -15.51 -16.25 -8.88
CA THR A 44 -15.58 -17.02 -7.62
C THR A 44 -14.53 -18.15 -7.51
N ASN A 45 -13.89 -18.52 -8.61
CA ASN A 45 -13.00 -19.69 -8.70
C ASN A 45 -11.54 -19.33 -9.04
N TRP A 46 -11.06 -18.15 -8.63
CA TRP A 46 -9.66 -17.70 -8.83
C TRP A 46 -9.18 -17.81 -10.30
N ARG A 47 -10.07 -17.58 -11.26
CA ARG A 47 -9.74 -17.73 -12.68
C ARG A 47 -8.82 -16.59 -13.11
N LEU A 48 -7.78 -16.91 -13.89
CA LEU A 48 -6.88 -15.94 -14.51
C LEU A 48 -7.33 -15.56 -15.93
N SER A 49 -8.64 -15.52 -16.19
CA SER A 49 -9.17 -15.26 -17.54
C SER A 49 -8.95 -13.81 -18.00
N ARG A 50 -8.78 -12.86 -17.07
CA ARG A 50 -8.69 -11.42 -17.37
C ARG A 50 -7.65 -10.70 -16.51
N VAL A 51 -6.41 -11.06 -16.80
CA VAL A 51 -5.23 -10.40 -16.28
C VAL A 51 -4.97 -9.12 -17.09
N HIS A 52 -4.74 -8.02 -16.39
CA HIS A 52 -4.35 -6.74 -17.00
C HIS A 52 -3.01 -6.29 -16.45
N LEU A 53 -2.35 -5.37 -17.16
CA LEU A 53 -1.14 -4.71 -16.66
C LEU A 53 -1.51 -3.73 -15.53
N SER A 54 -0.69 -3.71 -14.49
CA SER A 54 -0.77 -2.76 -13.38
C SER A 54 0.61 -2.23 -13.03
N GLY A 55 0.65 -1.12 -12.32
CA GLY A 55 1.91 -0.56 -11.85
C GLY A 55 1.68 0.55 -10.85
N GLY A 56 2.78 1.06 -10.31
CA GLY A 56 2.72 2.12 -9.34
C GLY A 56 4.08 2.73 -9.05
N ILE A 57 4.04 3.83 -8.32
CA ILE A 57 5.21 4.53 -7.81
C ILE A 57 5.06 4.66 -6.29
N GLY A 58 6.19 4.79 -5.61
CA GLY A 58 6.19 4.98 -4.18
C GLY A 58 7.47 5.58 -3.66
N THR A 59 7.37 6.09 -2.45
CA THR A 59 8.48 6.65 -1.69
C THR A 59 8.56 5.94 -0.36
N ARG A 60 9.78 5.76 0.15
CA ARG A 60 10.03 5.23 1.49
C ARG A 60 10.96 6.18 2.22
N TYR A 61 10.60 6.51 3.45
CA TYR A 61 11.44 7.24 4.38
C TYR A 61 11.88 6.31 5.51
N ASN A 62 13.18 6.05 5.60
CA ASN A 62 13.80 5.25 6.65
C ASN A 62 14.14 6.16 7.83
N PHE A 63 13.53 5.94 9.00
CA PHE A 63 13.87 6.66 10.23
C PHE A 63 15.15 6.11 10.87
N ASN A 64 15.39 4.81 10.71
CA ASN A 64 16.60 4.07 11.09
C ASN A 64 16.66 2.73 10.31
N ASP A 65 17.56 1.84 10.73
CA ASP A 65 17.75 0.49 10.16
C ASP A 65 16.56 -0.47 10.40
N ARG A 66 15.59 -0.08 11.24
CA ARG A 66 14.46 -0.91 11.66
C ARG A 66 13.10 -0.34 11.32
N LEU A 67 12.94 0.97 11.31
CA LEU A 67 11.65 1.63 11.14
C LEU A 67 11.65 2.48 9.87
N SER A 68 10.66 2.24 9.03
CA SER A 68 10.42 3.02 7.82
C SER A 68 8.94 3.32 7.63
N PHE A 69 8.67 4.40 6.90
CA PHE A 69 7.35 4.76 6.43
C PHE A 69 7.34 4.78 4.91
N LYS A 70 6.36 4.13 4.30
CA LYS A 70 6.22 4.03 2.85
C LYS A 70 4.89 4.62 2.40
N LEU A 71 4.96 5.40 1.33
CA LEU A 71 3.81 5.91 0.60
C LEU A 71 3.83 5.34 -0.82
N GLY A 72 2.65 5.01 -1.36
CA GLY A 72 2.53 4.50 -2.71
C GLY A 72 1.27 4.97 -3.40
N ALA A 73 1.37 5.16 -4.71
CA ALA A 73 0.24 5.38 -5.61
C ALA A 73 0.28 4.33 -6.71
N ASN A 74 -0.83 3.62 -6.88
CA ASN A 74 -0.96 2.49 -7.79
C ASN A 74 -2.09 2.76 -8.80
N VAL A 75 -1.92 2.25 -10.02
CA VAL A 75 -2.95 2.24 -11.05
C VAL A 75 -3.00 0.87 -11.70
N GLY A 76 -4.20 0.37 -11.94
CA GLY A 76 -4.41 -0.90 -12.61
C GLY A 76 -5.79 -0.99 -13.21
N GLN A 77 -6.00 -1.97 -14.10
CA GLN A 77 -7.31 -2.26 -14.66
C GLN A 77 -7.79 -3.60 -14.14
N ILE A 78 -9.07 -3.70 -13.83
CA ILE A 78 -9.72 -4.96 -13.48
C ILE A 78 -10.96 -5.16 -14.34
N SER A 79 -11.23 -6.41 -14.70
CA SER A 79 -12.48 -6.78 -15.35
C SER A 79 -12.85 -8.22 -15.01
N ALA A 80 -14.14 -8.51 -15.06
CA ALA A 80 -14.67 -9.85 -14.90
C ALA A 80 -15.98 -9.99 -15.66
N TYR A 81 -16.24 -11.21 -16.13
CA TYR A 81 -17.39 -11.56 -16.95
C TYR A 81 -17.91 -12.92 -16.49
N ASP A 82 -19.21 -12.99 -16.25
CA ASP A 82 -19.89 -14.23 -15.92
C ASP A 82 -19.85 -15.25 -17.07
N SER A 83 -19.77 -14.78 -18.31
CA SER A 83 -19.64 -15.62 -19.50
C SER A 83 -18.37 -16.47 -19.50
N ASP A 84 -17.32 -16.03 -18.79
CA ASP A 84 -16.10 -16.81 -18.63
C ASP A 84 -16.28 -17.98 -17.63
N SER A 85 -17.41 -18.05 -16.90
CA SER A 85 -17.64 -19.01 -15.81
C SER A 85 -18.06 -20.37 -16.33
N LYS A 86 -17.77 -21.43 -15.57
CA LYS A 86 -18.32 -22.77 -15.82
C LYS A 86 -19.69 -22.97 -15.14
N ASN A 87 -20.10 -22.03 -14.28
CA ASN A 87 -21.37 -22.08 -13.58
C ASN A 87 -22.50 -21.59 -14.49
N VAL A 88 -23.47 -22.45 -14.79
CA VAL A 88 -24.62 -22.13 -15.65
C VAL A 88 -25.45 -20.98 -15.09
N TYR A 89 -25.54 -20.83 -13.76
CA TYR A 89 -26.26 -19.72 -13.14
C TYR A 89 -25.56 -18.38 -13.37
N GLU A 90 -24.22 -18.35 -13.24
CA GLU A 90 -23.42 -17.15 -13.56
C GLU A 90 -23.55 -16.83 -15.04
N GLN A 91 -23.34 -17.81 -15.94
CA GLN A 91 -23.50 -17.60 -17.39
C GLN A 91 -24.89 -17.05 -17.77
N ARG A 92 -25.96 -17.51 -17.12
CA ARG A 92 -27.32 -16.97 -17.33
C ARG A 92 -27.48 -15.54 -16.79
N ARG A 93 -26.80 -15.21 -15.70
CA ARG A 93 -26.74 -13.86 -15.12
C ARG A 93 -26.00 -12.88 -16.04
N ASN A 94 -24.97 -13.36 -16.73
CA ASN A 94 -24.23 -12.67 -17.79
C ASN A 94 -23.78 -11.24 -17.43
N LEU A 95 -23.38 -11.00 -16.18
CA LEU A 95 -22.83 -9.71 -15.78
C LEU A 95 -21.41 -9.55 -16.28
N SER A 96 -21.03 -8.30 -16.50
CA SER A 96 -19.66 -7.94 -16.79
C SER A 96 -19.36 -6.53 -16.31
N PHE A 97 -18.11 -6.31 -15.95
CA PHE A 97 -17.61 -4.97 -15.67
C PHE A 97 -16.16 -4.82 -16.12
N LYS A 98 -15.76 -3.57 -16.32
CA LYS A 98 -14.38 -3.17 -16.57
C LYS A 98 -14.16 -1.81 -15.93
N SER A 99 -13.18 -1.73 -15.04
CA SER A 99 -12.89 -0.52 -14.27
C SER A 99 -11.39 -0.28 -14.17
N ILE A 100 -11.02 1.00 -14.17
CA ILE A 100 -9.69 1.46 -13.80
C ILE A 100 -9.70 1.70 -12.30
N LEU A 101 -8.71 1.16 -11.59
CA LEU A 101 -8.52 1.29 -10.16
C LEU A 101 -7.30 2.18 -9.91
N ILE A 102 -7.49 3.20 -9.09
CA ILE A 102 -6.41 4.06 -8.57
C ILE A 102 -6.40 3.86 -7.06
N ASP A 103 -5.24 3.54 -6.51
CA ASP A 103 -5.07 3.19 -5.10
C ASP A 103 -3.93 3.98 -4.48
N GLY A 104 -4.11 4.40 -3.22
CA GLY A 104 -3.16 5.15 -2.42
C GLY A 104 -2.87 4.39 -1.14
N THR A 105 -1.60 4.13 -0.86
CA THR A 105 -1.17 3.30 0.28
C THR A 105 -0.22 4.07 1.19
N GLY A 106 -0.40 3.88 2.50
CA GLY A 106 0.53 4.32 3.54
C GLY A 106 0.84 3.15 4.46
N GLN A 107 2.13 2.87 4.69
CA GLN A 107 2.58 1.69 5.43
C GLN A 107 3.68 2.08 6.41
N LEU A 108 3.57 1.64 7.66
CA LEU A 108 4.67 1.64 8.61
C LEU A 108 5.31 0.25 8.57
N GLU A 109 6.60 0.20 8.33
CA GLU A 109 7.38 -1.03 8.21
C GLU A 109 8.31 -1.16 9.42
N PHE A 110 8.40 -2.37 9.96
CA PHE A 110 9.39 -2.76 10.95
C PHE A 110 10.26 -3.89 10.40
N ASN A 111 11.56 -3.64 10.27
CA ASN A 111 12.55 -4.62 9.84
C ASN A 111 13.11 -5.36 11.07
N PHE A 112 12.86 -6.67 11.13
CA PHE A 112 13.39 -7.54 12.19
C PHE A 112 14.93 -7.63 12.13
N LEU A 113 15.47 -7.69 10.92
CA LEU A 113 16.90 -7.62 10.64
C LEU A 113 17.30 -6.17 10.26
N PRO A 114 18.53 -5.71 10.58
CA PRO A 114 18.98 -4.39 10.18
C PRO A 114 18.91 -4.20 8.67
N TYR A 115 18.18 -3.18 8.24
CA TYR A 115 18.06 -2.78 6.84
C TYR A 115 19.09 -1.71 6.52
N VAL A 116 20.08 -2.09 5.68
CA VAL A 116 21.15 -1.21 5.20
C VAL A 116 20.72 -0.64 3.85
N HIS A 117 20.40 0.65 3.82
CA HIS A 117 20.12 1.39 2.58
C HIS A 117 21.34 2.19 2.12
N GLY A 118 21.39 2.50 0.83
CA GLY A 118 22.54 3.11 0.14
C GLY A 118 22.55 4.64 0.17
#